data_AF-A0A529M8T0-F1
#
_entry.id   AF-A0A529M8T0-F1
#
_cell.length_a   1.000
_cell.length_b   1.000
_cell.length_c   1.000
_cell.angle_alpha   90.00
_cell.angle_beta   90.00
_cell.angle_gamma   90.00
#
_symmetry.space_group_name_H-M   'P 1'
#
loop_
_entity.id
_entity.type
_entity.pdbx_description
1 polymer ?
#
loop_
_entity_poly.entity_id
_entity_poly.type
_entity_poly.pdbx_seq_one_letter_code
_entity_poly.pdbx_strand_id
1 'polypeptide(L)' 'KIGAHGKPVLFLHPKDFFGTLVELEQA' A
#
# COMPACT_ATOMS: atom_id res chain seq x y z
N LYS A 1 7.65 -5.47 -1.65
CA LYS A 1 7.97 -4.77 -2.92
C LYS A 1 8.54 -3.40 -2.57
N ILE A 2 9.31 -2.77 -3.45
CA ILE A 2 9.78 -1.39 -3.28
C ILE A 2 8.82 -0.46 -4.05
N GLY A 3 8.35 0.61 -3.40
CA GLY A 3 7.44 1.60 -3.95
C GLY A 3 8.15 2.70 -4.75
N ALA A 4 7.37 3.65 -5.28
CA ALA A 4 7.88 4.70 -6.16
C ALA A 4 8.90 5.63 -5.49
N HIS A 5 8.83 5.78 -4.17
CA HIS A 5 9.79 6.58 -3.40
C HIS A 5 11.04 5.79 -2.97
N GLY A 6 11.25 4.59 -3.51
CA GLY A 6 12.41 3.76 -3.17
C GLY A 6 12.32 3.09 -1.80
N LYS A 7 11.14 3.09 -1.16
CA LYS A 7 10.92 2.52 0.17
C LYS A 7 10.11 1.21 0.12
N PRO A 8 10.23 0.32 1.13
CA PRO A 8 9.37 -0.84 1.23
C PRO A 8 7.89 -0.45 1.35
N VAL A 9 7.03 -1.16 0.61
CA VAL A 9 5.58 -0.95 0.63
C VAL A 9 4.79 -2.24 0.79
N LEU A 10 3.61 -2.11 1.39
CA LEU A 10 2.57 -3.13 1.52
C LEU A 10 1.25 -2.62 0.95
N PHE A 11 0.53 -3.46 0.22
CA PHE A 11 -0.82 -3.15 -0.28
C PHE A 11 -1.88 -3.87 0.55
N LEU A 12 -2.95 -3.14 0.89
CA LEU A 12 -4.12 -3.70 1.55
C LEU A 12 -5.26 -3.86 0.55
N HIS A 13 -5.96 -4.97 0.64
CA HIS A 13 -6.96 -5.33 -0.37
C HIS A 13 -8.21 -4.42 -0.26
N PRO A 14 -8.80 -3.96 -1.39
CA PRO A 14 -9.96 -3.06 -1.38
C PRO A 14 -11.18 -3.56 -0.60
N LYS A 15 -11.33 -4.89 -0.49
CA LYS A 15 -12.40 -5.53 0.30
C LYS A 15 -12.40 -5.07 1.76
N ASP A 16 -11.23 -4.76 2.30
CA ASP A 16 -11.06 -4.42 3.71
C ASP A 16 -11.13 -2.89 3.94
N PHE A 17 -11.15 -2.08 2.87
CA PHE A 17 -11.07 -0.61 2.92
C PHE A 17 -12.07 0.07 1.98
N PHE A 18 -13.36 -0.26 2.12
CA PHE A 18 -14.48 0.40 1.40
C PHE A 18 -14.28 0.50 -0.13
N GLY A 19 -13.65 -0.50 -0.75
CA GLY A 19 -13.38 -0.52 -2.18
C GLY A 19 -12.15 0.27 -2.62
N THR A 20 -11.32 0.76 -1.69
CA THR A 20 -10.11 1.51 -1.98
C THR A 20 -8.87 0.63 -1.81
N LEU A 21 -8.04 0.51 -2.84
CA LEU A 21 -6.71 -0.08 -2.72
C LEU A 21 -5.82 0.89 -1.92
N VAL A 22 -5.29 0.42 -0.79
CA VAL A 22 -4.44 1.25 0.09
C VAL A 22 -3.00 0.77 -0.02
N GLU A 23 -2.08 1.71 -0.19
CA GLU A 23 -0.63 1.50 -0.12
C GLU A 23 -0.10 2.04 1.21
N LEU A 24 0.61 1.22 1.97
CA LEU A 24 1.34 1.61 3.15
C LEU A 24 2.84 1.64 2.84
N GLU A 25 3.46 2.80 3.04
CA GLU A 25 4.90 3.01 2.85
C GLU A 25 5.62 3.12 4.20
N GLN A 26 6.83 2.58 4.29
CA GLN A 26 7.71 2.78 5.43
C GLN A 26 8.17 4.25 5.53
N ALA A 27 8.02 4.88 6.70
CA ALA A 27 8.49 6.24 6.95
C ALA A 27 10.01 6.37 6.83
#